data_AF-A0A5K7XM84-F1
#
_entry.id   AF-A0A5K7XM84-F1
#
_cell.length_a   1.000
_cell.length_b   1.000
_cell.length_c   1.000
_cell.angle_alpha   90.00
_cell.angle_beta   90.00
_cell.angle_gamma   90.00
#
_symmetry.space_group_name_H-M   'P 1'
#
loop_
_entity.id
_entity.type
_entity.pdbx_description
1 polymer ?
#
loop_
_entity_poly.entity_id
_entity_poly.type
_entity_poly.pdbx_seq_one_letter_code
_entity_poly.pdbx_strand_id
1 'polypeptide(L)'
;MSITGDPSLLPPIDSASAKPGWRDRRTFVLPVKLAEGAYYRIGINSKSHQNFRDSHGTPAPPTVIAFTTNGASKKLVAKLAAPRVVSTEPPIGSKDVDAAISELKITFDAPMGGGMSFVGKVPATSDRRPAWSKDGRTITLPIKLEPGQTYRFGLNSERHVNFQSKGGVPLEPVAFEFSTAAKENK
;
A
#
# COMPACT_ATOMS: atom_id res chain seq x y z
N MET A 1 -16.48 -13.41 7.21
CA MET A 1 -16.13 -12.53 6.08
C MET A 1 -15.66 -11.18 6.59
N SER A 2 -14.63 -10.61 5.97
CA SER A 2 -14.17 -9.24 6.24
C SER A 2 -14.00 -8.53 4.92
N ILE A 3 -15.07 -7.86 4.47
CA ILE A 3 -14.98 -6.88 3.38
C ILE A 3 -14.53 -5.56 4.00
N THR A 4 -13.51 -4.96 3.44
CA THR A 4 -12.87 -3.75 3.97
C THR A 4 -12.67 -2.71 2.87
N GLY A 5 -12.30 -1.48 3.25
CA GLY A 5 -12.05 -0.38 2.34
C GLY A 5 -13.02 0.78 2.54
N ASP A 6 -12.91 1.77 1.65
CA ASP A 6 -13.80 2.92 1.61
C ASP A 6 -15.22 2.48 1.20
N PRO A 7 -16.25 2.67 2.07
CA PRO A 7 -17.61 2.30 1.74
C PRO A 7 -18.16 2.97 0.48
N SER A 8 -17.65 4.16 0.12
CA SER A 8 -18.07 4.87 -1.10
C SER A 8 -17.57 4.20 -2.40
N LEU A 9 -16.58 3.32 -2.30
CA LEU A 9 -16.02 2.57 -3.42
C LEU A 9 -16.50 1.13 -3.46
N LEU A 10 -17.23 0.66 -2.45
CA LEU A 10 -17.83 -0.67 -2.46
C LEU A 10 -19.02 -0.71 -3.42
N PRO A 11 -19.19 -1.79 -4.20
CA PRO A 11 -20.41 -1.97 -4.97
C PRO A 11 -21.59 -2.13 -4.00
N PRO A 12 -22.74 -1.48 -4.27
CA PRO A 12 -23.96 -1.66 -3.48
C PRO A 12 -24.35 -3.13 -3.39
N ILE A 13 -24.59 -3.62 -2.18
CA ILE A 13 -25.01 -5.01 -1.95
C ILE A 13 -26.47 -5.18 -2.41
N ASP A 14 -26.72 -6.19 -3.25
CA ASP A 14 -28.08 -6.55 -3.67
C ASP A 14 -28.74 -7.53 -2.71
N SER A 15 -29.09 -7.05 -1.53
CA SER A 15 -29.73 -7.85 -0.48
C SER A 15 -31.12 -8.37 -0.86
N ALA A 16 -31.75 -7.79 -1.90
CA ALA A 16 -33.01 -8.28 -2.44
C ALA A 16 -32.83 -9.57 -3.25
N SER A 17 -31.70 -9.73 -3.92
CA SER A 17 -31.39 -10.93 -4.70
C SER A 17 -30.91 -12.09 -3.83
N ALA A 18 -29.98 -11.84 -2.89
CA ALA A 18 -29.41 -12.85 -2.01
C ALA A 18 -28.66 -12.19 -0.83
N LYS A 19 -28.36 -12.98 0.21
CA LYS A 19 -27.46 -12.54 1.29
C LYS A 19 -26.01 -12.88 0.94
N PRO A 20 -25.03 -12.05 1.29
CA PRO A 20 -23.62 -12.41 1.19
C PRO A 20 -23.31 -13.67 1.99
N GLY A 21 -22.56 -14.60 1.42
CA GLY A 21 -22.29 -15.88 2.07
C GLY A 21 -21.38 -16.82 1.30
N TRP A 22 -20.92 -17.85 1.98
CA TRP A 22 -20.21 -18.96 1.34
C TRP A 22 -21.23 -19.85 0.62
N ARG A 23 -21.08 -19.98 -0.70
CA ARG A 23 -21.81 -20.97 -1.49
C ARG A 23 -21.27 -22.37 -1.27
N ASP A 24 -19.95 -22.46 -1.15
CA ASP A 24 -19.20 -23.68 -0.89
C ASP A 24 -17.90 -23.33 -0.14
N ARG A 25 -17.05 -24.32 0.17
CA ARG A 25 -15.80 -24.12 0.94
C ARG A 25 -14.74 -23.25 0.25
N ARG A 26 -14.92 -22.93 -1.03
CA ARG A 26 -13.95 -22.19 -1.84
C ARG A 26 -14.53 -20.94 -2.50
N THR A 27 -15.86 -20.78 -2.48
CA THR A 27 -16.54 -19.68 -3.16
C THR A 27 -17.38 -18.86 -2.19
N PHE A 28 -16.94 -17.64 -1.94
CA PHE A 28 -17.76 -16.62 -1.31
C PHE A 28 -18.52 -15.82 -2.37
N VAL A 29 -19.82 -15.63 -2.18
CA VAL A 29 -20.68 -14.85 -3.07
C VAL A 29 -21.04 -13.54 -2.40
N LEU A 30 -20.72 -12.43 -3.07
CA LEU A 30 -21.17 -11.09 -2.73
C LEU A 30 -22.17 -10.63 -3.80
N PRO A 31 -23.49 -10.68 -3.53
CA PRO A 31 -24.50 -10.17 -4.46
C PRO A 31 -24.42 -8.63 -4.52
N VAL A 32 -24.32 -8.07 -5.72
CA VAL A 32 -24.08 -6.63 -5.93
C VAL A 32 -24.92 -6.06 -7.07
N LYS A 33 -25.26 -4.78 -6.98
CA LYS A 33 -25.79 -3.98 -8.10
C LYS A 33 -24.68 -3.10 -8.63
N LEU A 34 -24.28 -3.32 -9.87
CA LEU A 34 -23.23 -2.54 -10.53
C LEU A 34 -23.86 -1.49 -11.45
N ALA A 35 -23.39 -0.25 -11.35
CA ALA A 35 -23.72 0.80 -12.31
C ALA A 35 -22.79 0.71 -13.54
N GLU A 36 -23.29 1.12 -14.71
CA GLU A 36 -22.45 1.33 -15.89
C GLU A 36 -21.46 2.47 -15.66
N GLY A 37 -20.27 2.39 -16.27
CA GLY A 37 -19.25 3.43 -16.21
C GLY A 37 -18.63 3.69 -14.84
N ALA A 38 -18.80 2.78 -13.89
CA ALA A 38 -18.40 2.94 -12.50
C ALA A 38 -17.02 2.32 -12.19
N TYR A 39 -16.41 2.78 -11.10
CA TYR A 39 -15.23 2.20 -10.49
C TYR A 39 -15.60 1.64 -9.12
N TYR A 40 -15.19 0.40 -8.85
CA TYR A 40 -15.40 -0.25 -7.57
C TYR A 40 -14.09 -0.80 -7.02
N ARG A 41 -14.01 -0.86 -5.69
CA ARG A 41 -12.90 -1.42 -4.94
C ARG A 41 -13.43 -2.20 -3.75
N ILE A 42 -13.00 -3.45 -3.64
CA ILE A 42 -13.33 -4.36 -2.56
C ILE A 42 -12.03 -4.76 -1.87
N GLY A 43 -11.89 -4.46 -0.59
CA GLY A 43 -10.83 -5.02 0.25
C GLY A 43 -11.25 -6.37 0.82
N ILE A 44 -10.34 -7.34 0.77
CA ILE A 44 -10.44 -8.63 1.43
C ILE A 44 -9.50 -8.60 2.63
N ASN A 45 -10.04 -8.75 3.84
CA ASN A 45 -9.32 -8.62 5.10
C ASN A 45 -8.60 -7.25 5.29
N SER A 46 -7.99 -7.07 6.46
CA SER A 46 -7.09 -5.97 6.81
C SER A 46 -6.23 -6.37 8.02
N LYS A 47 -5.38 -5.47 8.52
CA LYS A 47 -4.61 -5.68 9.76
C LYS A 47 -5.52 -6.08 10.93
N SER A 48 -6.69 -5.44 11.05
CA SER A 48 -7.62 -5.63 12.17
C SER A 48 -8.85 -6.47 11.84
N HIS A 49 -9.05 -6.87 10.58
CA HIS A 49 -10.22 -7.62 10.14
C HIS A 49 -9.79 -8.85 9.33
N GLN A 50 -9.85 -10.04 9.92
CA GLN A 50 -9.22 -11.25 9.39
C GLN A 50 -10.21 -12.43 9.25
N ASN A 51 -11.43 -12.14 8.79
CA ASN A 51 -12.53 -13.13 8.74
C ASN A 51 -12.73 -13.82 7.39
N PHE A 52 -11.83 -13.63 6.42
CA PHE A 52 -11.57 -14.59 5.35
C PHE A 52 -10.33 -15.41 5.73
N ARG A 53 -10.53 -16.67 6.11
CA ARG A 53 -9.48 -17.57 6.63
C ARG A 53 -9.76 -19.02 6.23
N ASP A 54 -8.72 -19.83 6.21
CA ASP A 54 -8.84 -21.26 5.96
C ASP A 54 -9.38 -22.03 7.17
N SER A 55 -9.49 -23.37 7.04
CA SER A 55 -9.98 -24.25 8.10
C SER A 55 -9.07 -24.34 9.33
N HIS A 56 -7.79 -23.94 9.21
CA HIS A 56 -6.85 -23.86 10.32
C HIS A 56 -6.88 -22.48 11.00
N GLY A 57 -7.71 -21.56 10.49
CA GLY A 57 -7.84 -20.22 11.01
C GLY A 57 -6.81 -19.25 10.45
N THR A 58 -5.96 -19.66 9.50
CA THR A 58 -4.98 -18.79 8.87
C THR A 58 -5.69 -17.80 7.94
N PRO A 59 -5.56 -16.48 8.18
CA PRO A 59 -6.25 -15.49 7.37
C PRO A 59 -5.58 -15.29 6.02
N ALA A 60 -6.42 -15.17 4.99
CA ALA A 60 -5.99 -14.71 3.67
C ALA A 60 -5.31 -13.34 3.78
N PRO A 61 -4.24 -13.08 3.00
CA PRO A 61 -3.57 -11.79 3.04
C PRO A 61 -4.51 -10.65 2.62
N PRO A 62 -4.33 -9.43 3.16
CA PRO A 62 -5.05 -8.25 2.69
C PRO A 62 -4.91 -8.09 1.18
N THR A 63 -6.04 -8.19 0.47
CA THR A 63 -6.07 -8.16 -0.99
C THR A 63 -7.07 -7.11 -1.46
N VAL A 64 -6.82 -6.48 -2.60
CA VAL A 64 -7.73 -5.52 -3.22
C VAL A 64 -8.22 -6.09 -4.54
N ILE A 65 -9.53 -6.13 -4.70
CA ILE A 65 -10.18 -6.34 -5.99
C ILE A 65 -10.69 -4.98 -6.44
N ALA A 66 -10.08 -4.40 -7.48
CA ALA A 66 -10.55 -3.15 -8.07
C ALA A 66 -10.90 -3.40 -9.53
N PHE A 67 -12.00 -2.81 -9.99
CA PHE A 67 -12.44 -2.95 -11.38
C PHE A 67 -13.29 -1.76 -11.81
N THR A 68 -13.45 -1.64 -13.12
CA THR A 68 -14.42 -0.73 -13.73
C THR A 68 -15.46 -1.52 -14.52
N THR A 69 -16.68 -1.01 -14.58
CA THR A 69 -17.72 -1.56 -15.47
C THR A 69 -17.60 -1.00 -16.88
N ASN A 70 -18.28 -1.64 -17.84
CA ASN A 70 -18.33 -1.16 -19.22
C ASN A 70 -18.74 0.33 -19.28
N GLY A 71 -18.19 1.08 -20.22
CA GLY A 71 -18.45 2.52 -20.36
C GLY A 71 -17.65 3.44 -19.42
N ALA A 72 -16.74 2.90 -18.59
CA ALA A 72 -15.96 3.73 -17.68
C ALA A 72 -14.98 4.65 -18.40
N SER A 73 -14.89 5.90 -17.94
CA SER A 73 -13.95 6.87 -18.51
C SER A 73 -12.49 6.43 -18.35
N LYS A 74 -11.60 6.89 -19.24
CA LYS A 74 -10.14 6.67 -19.13
C LYS A 74 -9.58 7.06 -17.76
N LYS A 75 -10.12 8.13 -17.16
CA LYS A 75 -9.73 8.59 -15.82
C LYS A 75 -10.07 7.57 -14.72
N LEU A 76 -11.20 6.88 -14.83
CA LEU A 76 -11.57 5.83 -13.87
C LEU A 76 -10.75 4.56 -14.11
N VAL A 77 -10.53 4.18 -15.37
CA VAL A 77 -9.66 3.05 -15.71
C VAL A 77 -8.23 3.29 -15.18
N ALA A 78 -7.70 4.50 -15.28
CA ALA A 78 -6.38 4.85 -14.76
C ALA A 78 -6.26 4.69 -13.23
N LYS A 79 -7.36 4.67 -12.46
CA LYS A 79 -7.32 4.41 -11.01
C LYS A 79 -6.94 2.97 -10.67
N LEU A 80 -7.09 2.03 -11.62
CA LEU A 80 -6.74 0.62 -11.45
C LEU A 80 -5.24 0.37 -11.48
N ALA A 81 -4.43 1.34 -11.96
CA ALA A 81 -3.00 1.18 -12.01
C ALA A 81 -2.40 1.09 -10.59
N ALA A 82 -1.60 0.06 -10.36
CA ALA A 82 -0.74 0.00 -9.20
C ALA A 82 0.30 1.13 -9.29
N PRO A 83 0.53 1.88 -8.20
CA PRO A 83 1.57 2.90 -8.19
C PRO A 83 2.94 2.24 -8.25
N ARG A 84 3.93 2.96 -8.77
CA ARG A 84 5.34 2.55 -8.76
C ARG A 84 6.20 3.61 -8.12
N VAL A 85 7.27 3.18 -7.48
CA VAL A 85 8.34 4.08 -7.03
C VAL A 85 9.12 4.54 -8.26
N VAL A 86 9.25 5.86 -8.45
CA VAL A 86 9.99 6.46 -9.57
C VAL A 86 11.28 7.15 -9.13
N SER A 87 11.40 7.49 -7.84
CA SER A 87 12.63 8.06 -7.29
C SER A 87 12.70 7.84 -5.79
N THR A 88 13.91 7.66 -5.28
CA THR A 88 14.20 7.63 -3.85
C THR A 88 15.43 8.45 -3.53
N GLU A 89 15.39 9.11 -2.37
CA GLU A 89 16.54 9.79 -1.78
C GLU A 89 16.79 9.17 -0.40
N PRO A 90 17.92 8.47 -0.18
CA PRO A 90 18.93 8.12 -1.17
C PRO A 90 18.41 7.09 -2.20
N PRO A 91 19.06 6.95 -3.37
CA PRO A 91 18.74 5.91 -4.33
C PRO A 91 18.83 4.51 -3.72
N ILE A 92 17.88 3.62 -4.03
CA ILE A 92 17.95 2.21 -3.63
C ILE A 92 19.23 1.58 -4.19
N GLY A 93 19.95 0.86 -3.34
CA GLY A 93 21.23 0.21 -3.63
C GLY A 93 22.46 1.10 -3.45
N SER A 94 22.27 2.39 -3.18
CA SER A 94 23.39 3.32 -3.01
C SER A 94 24.33 2.92 -1.87
N LYS A 95 25.61 3.20 -2.08
CA LYS A 95 26.70 3.05 -1.12
C LYS A 95 27.25 4.42 -0.77
N ASP A 96 27.97 4.49 0.34
CA ASP A 96 28.63 5.70 0.82
C ASP A 96 27.69 6.90 1.01
N VAL A 97 26.44 6.63 1.39
CA VAL A 97 25.47 7.68 1.73
C VAL A 97 25.98 8.47 2.94
N ASP A 98 25.95 9.79 2.86
CA ASP A 98 26.27 10.64 4.00
C ASP A 98 25.28 10.37 5.16
N ALA A 99 25.79 9.94 6.31
CA ALA A 99 24.98 9.69 7.50
C ALA A 99 24.36 10.98 8.09
N ALA A 100 24.78 12.17 7.63
CA ALA A 100 24.21 13.45 8.03
C ALA A 100 22.83 13.74 7.41
N ILE A 101 22.40 13.01 6.38
CA ILE A 101 21.03 13.19 5.87
C ILE A 101 20.01 12.79 6.93
N SER A 102 18.94 13.58 7.03
CA SER A 102 17.93 13.43 8.09
C SER A 102 16.56 13.03 7.57
N GLU A 103 16.45 12.73 6.28
CA GLU A 103 15.19 12.43 5.61
C GLU A 103 15.40 11.36 4.53
N LEU A 104 14.46 10.41 4.46
CA LEU A 104 14.24 9.59 3.27
C LEU A 104 13.09 10.21 2.48
N LYS A 105 13.21 10.26 1.15
CA LYS A 105 12.10 10.63 0.27
C LYS A 105 11.82 9.51 -0.69
N ILE A 106 10.54 9.19 -0.87
CA ILE A 106 10.08 8.18 -1.83
C ILE A 106 9.02 8.85 -2.69
N THR A 107 9.26 8.91 -4.00
CA THR A 107 8.36 9.52 -4.97
C THR A 107 7.72 8.44 -5.84
N PHE A 108 6.40 8.56 -6.04
CA PHE A 108 5.57 7.63 -6.82
C PHE A 108 5.11 8.27 -8.14
N ASP A 109 4.79 7.44 -9.14
CA ASP A 109 4.23 7.90 -10.42
C ASP A 109 2.76 8.34 -10.35
N ALA A 110 2.08 8.08 -9.24
CA ALA A 110 0.68 8.42 -9.03
C ALA A 110 0.44 9.09 -7.67
N PRO A 111 -0.59 9.96 -7.55
CA PRO A 111 -1.05 10.44 -6.25
C PRO A 111 -1.46 9.26 -5.35
N MET A 112 -1.01 9.27 -4.11
CA MET A 112 -1.22 8.20 -3.13
C MET A 112 -2.39 8.49 -2.20
N GLY A 113 -2.88 7.46 -1.52
CA GLY A 113 -3.96 7.55 -0.53
C GLY A 113 -3.53 8.11 0.84
N GLY A 114 -2.25 8.45 1.03
CA GLY A 114 -1.72 9.02 2.27
C GLY A 114 -1.35 7.98 3.35
N GLY A 115 -1.73 6.72 3.18
CA GLY A 115 -1.27 5.61 4.02
C GLY A 115 0.20 5.25 3.76
N MET A 116 0.83 4.56 4.72
CA MET A 116 2.19 4.05 4.56
C MET A 116 2.37 2.69 5.25
N SER A 117 3.27 1.87 4.73
CA SER A 117 3.69 0.62 5.37
C SER A 117 5.17 0.40 5.11
N PHE A 118 5.99 0.83 6.06
CA PHE A 118 7.40 0.43 6.13
C PHE A 118 7.51 -0.87 6.91
N VAL A 119 8.22 -1.86 6.36
CA VAL A 119 8.28 -3.23 6.88
C VAL A 119 9.71 -3.59 7.24
N GLY A 120 9.93 -4.12 8.44
CA GLY A 120 11.27 -4.46 8.94
C GLY A 120 11.90 -3.32 9.75
N LYS A 121 13.23 -3.34 9.87
CA LYS A 121 13.99 -2.39 10.69
C LYS A 121 14.33 -1.13 9.89
N VAL A 122 13.38 -0.18 9.86
CA VAL A 122 13.65 1.17 9.36
C VAL A 122 14.70 1.89 10.23
N PRO A 123 15.44 2.88 9.68
CA PRO A 123 16.26 3.76 10.51
C PRO A 123 15.44 4.39 11.64
N ALA A 124 16.14 4.75 12.73
CA ALA A 124 15.49 5.46 13.84
C ALA A 124 14.86 6.76 13.33
N THR A 125 13.62 7.04 13.71
CA THR A 125 12.94 8.27 13.30
C THR A 125 13.30 9.42 14.24
N SER A 126 13.26 10.66 13.74
CA SER A 126 13.24 11.84 14.62
C SER A 126 11.83 12.04 15.23
N ASP A 127 11.66 13.06 16.06
CA ASP A 127 10.35 13.43 16.62
C ASP A 127 9.38 14.00 15.57
N ARG A 128 9.89 14.30 14.36
CA ARG A 128 9.09 14.74 13.23
C ARG A 128 8.33 13.56 12.62
N ARG A 129 7.04 13.77 12.36
CA ARG A 129 6.19 12.77 11.71
C ARG A 129 6.45 12.69 10.20
N PRO A 130 6.20 11.54 9.56
CA PRO A 130 6.21 11.44 8.11
C PRO A 130 5.19 12.39 7.48
N ALA A 131 5.54 12.96 6.33
CA ALA A 131 4.70 13.95 5.65
C ALA A 131 4.60 13.64 4.16
N TRP A 132 3.39 13.80 3.61
CA TRP A 132 3.15 13.72 2.17
C TRP A 132 3.28 15.09 1.52
N SER A 133 3.83 15.13 0.31
CA SER A 133 3.82 16.30 -0.55
C SER A 133 2.38 16.74 -0.87
N LYS A 134 2.20 18.02 -1.22
CA LYS A 134 0.88 18.59 -1.53
C LYS A 134 0.16 17.86 -2.67
N ASP A 135 0.91 17.34 -3.63
CA ASP A 135 0.37 16.57 -4.75
C ASP A 135 0.17 15.07 -4.43
N GLY A 136 0.54 14.65 -3.22
CA GLY A 136 0.37 13.29 -2.70
C GLY A 136 1.29 12.26 -3.35
N ARG A 137 2.36 12.66 -4.03
CA ARG A 137 3.26 11.75 -4.75
C ARG A 137 4.55 11.42 -4.01
N THR A 138 4.95 12.22 -3.03
CA THR A 138 6.19 12.00 -2.30
C THR A 138 5.90 11.89 -0.82
N ILE A 139 6.42 10.84 -0.18
CA ILE A 139 6.47 10.75 1.28
C ILE A 139 7.88 11.05 1.76
N THR A 140 7.97 11.95 2.73
CA THR A 140 9.21 12.26 3.47
C THR A 140 9.15 11.59 4.83
N LEU A 141 10.13 10.73 5.12
CA LEU A 141 10.31 10.07 6.42
C LEU A 141 11.53 10.68 7.13
N PRO A 142 11.34 11.41 8.24
CA PRO A 142 12.44 11.91 9.04
C PRO A 142 13.20 10.77 9.75
N ILE A 143 14.51 10.70 9.57
CA ILE A 143 15.38 9.60 10.02
C ILE A 143 16.64 10.12 10.73
N LYS A 144 17.31 9.20 11.44
CA LYS A 144 18.67 9.34 11.98
C LYS A 144 19.48 8.15 11.50
N LEU A 145 20.64 8.43 10.92
CA LEU A 145 21.56 7.42 10.40
C LEU A 145 22.84 7.37 11.24
N GLU A 146 23.46 6.20 11.22
CA GLU A 146 24.76 5.93 11.80
C GLU A 146 25.76 5.69 10.66
N PRO A 147 27.00 6.19 10.73
CA PRO A 147 28.05 5.90 9.74
C PRO A 147 28.41 4.41 9.67
N GLY A 148 28.79 3.93 8.49
CA GLY A 148 29.25 2.57 8.24
C GLY A 148 28.17 1.48 8.37
N GLN A 149 26.89 1.87 8.35
CA GLN A 149 25.77 0.95 8.51
C GLN A 149 25.08 0.65 7.19
N THR A 150 24.47 -0.54 7.10
CA THR A 150 23.57 -0.90 6.00
C THR A 150 22.15 -1.00 6.52
N TYR A 151 21.23 -0.29 5.86
CA TYR A 151 19.81 -0.29 6.19
C TYR A 151 19.04 -1.12 5.16
N ARG A 152 18.16 -2.01 5.64
CA ARG A 152 17.31 -2.88 4.81
C ARG A 152 15.89 -2.93 5.38
N PHE A 153 14.91 -2.51 4.57
CA PHE A 153 13.50 -2.56 4.92
C PHE A 153 12.65 -2.64 3.65
N GLY A 154 11.35 -2.90 3.79
CA GLY A 154 10.40 -2.97 2.69
C GLY A 154 9.44 -1.79 2.65
N LEU A 155 9.01 -1.41 1.45
CA LEU A 155 7.79 -0.66 1.21
C LEU A 155 6.70 -1.68 0.86
N ASN A 156 5.68 -1.76 1.70
CA ASN A 156 4.71 -2.84 1.71
C ASN A 156 5.32 -4.25 1.93
N SER A 157 4.45 -5.24 2.11
CA SER A 157 4.70 -6.69 2.14
C SER A 157 3.38 -7.41 1.84
N GLU A 158 3.38 -8.73 1.73
CA GLU A 158 2.16 -9.54 1.55
C GLU A 158 1.04 -9.19 2.56
N ARG A 159 1.40 -8.85 3.80
CA ARG A 159 0.43 -8.54 4.87
C ARG A 159 0.30 -7.06 5.22
N HIS A 160 1.18 -6.21 4.72
CA HIS A 160 1.18 -4.77 4.99
C HIS A 160 1.17 -4.01 3.68
N VAL A 161 0.01 -3.56 3.23
CA VAL A 161 -0.19 -3.08 1.85
C VAL A 161 -0.58 -1.59 1.79
N ASN A 162 -0.19 -0.77 2.79
CA ASN A 162 -0.79 0.56 2.93
C ASN A 162 -0.02 1.72 2.31
N PHE A 163 1.02 1.48 1.50
CA PHE A 163 1.27 2.36 0.35
C PHE A 163 0.30 1.98 -0.76
N GLN A 164 -0.66 2.87 -1.06
CA GLN A 164 -1.69 2.65 -2.08
C GLN A 164 -1.85 3.92 -2.90
N SER A 165 -2.20 3.77 -4.18
CA SER A 165 -2.63 4.89 -5.00
C SER A 165 -3.88 5.54 -4.39
N LYS A 166 -4.23 6.74 -4.83
CA LYS A 166 -5.50 7.39 -4.46
C LYS A 166 -6.73 6.58 -4.90
N GLY A 167 -6.57 5.67 -5.88
CA GLY A 167 -7.59 4.68 -6.24
C GLY A 167 -7.72 3.54 -5.23
N GLY A 168 -6.75 3.39 -4.31
CA GLY A 168 -6.68 2.34 -3.31
C GLY A 168 -6.03 1.05 -3.81
N VAL A 169 -5.33 1.09 -4.95
CA VAL A 169 -4.56 -0.05 -5.45
C VAL A 169 -3.20 -0.06 -4.76
N PRO A 170 -2.78 -1.18 -4.14
CA PRO A 170 -1.54 -1.23 -3.39
C PRO A 170 -0.31 -1.17 -4.31
N LEU A 171 0.76 -0.56 -3.79
CA LEU A 171 2.11 -0.72 -4.30
C LEU A 171 2.55 -2.17 -4.10
N GLU A 172 3.09 -2.80 -5.15
CA GLU A 172 3.76 -4.10 -5.03
C GLU A 172 4.95 -4.01 -4.07
N PRO A 173 5.26 -5.04 -3.25
CA PRO A 173 6.36 -4.96 -2.30
C PRO A 173 7.68 -4.52 -2.94
N VAL A 174 8.32 -3.49 -2.38
CA VAL A 174 9.62 -2.98 -2.83
C VAL A 174 10.65 -3.16 -1.73
N ALA A 175 11.77 -3.81 -2.03
CA ALA A 175 12.92 -3.85 -1.15
C ALA A 175 13.69 -2.52 -1.23
N PHE A 176 13.97 -1.93 -0.07
CA PHE A 176 14.74 -0.69 0.06
C PHE A 176 16.02 -0.99 0.83
N GLU A 177 17.16 -0.75 0.19
CA GLU A 177 18.49 -0.93 0.77
C GLU A 177 19.39 0.25 0.44
N PHE A 178 20.23 0.67 1.39
CA PHE A 178 21.38 1.56 1.14
C PHE A 178 22.41 1.40 2.26
N SER A 179 23.64 1.85 2.02
CA SER A 179 24.73 1.84 2.99
C SER A 179 25.30 3.24 3.21
N THR A 180 25.56 3.61 4.46
CA THR A 180 26.22 4.87 4.81
C THR A 180 27.73 4.77 4.71
N ALA A 181 28.39 5.89 4.38
CA ALA A 181 29.84 5.99 4.38
C ALA A 181 30.41 5.68 5.77
N ALA A 182 31.62 5.11 5.82
CA ALA A 182 32.33 4.89 7.08
C ALA A 182 32.61 6.22 7.78
N LYS A 183 32.77 6.18 9.11
CA LYS A 183 33.20 7.36 9.87
C LYS A 183 34.64 7.68 9.47
N GLU A 184 34.88 8.86 8.90
CA GLU A 184 36.26 9.33 8.72
C GLU A 184 36.87 9.53 10.12
N ASN A 185 37.96 8.80 10.40
CA ASN A 185 38.78 9.04 11.58
C ASN A 185 39.61 10.30 11.29
N LYS A 186 39.27 11.41 11.95
CA LYS A 186 40.11 12.61 12.00
C LYS A 186 41.10 12.51 13.15
#